data_AF-A0A929SAI8-F1
#
_entry.id   AF-A0A929SAI8-F1
#
_cell.length_a   1.000
_cell.length_b   1.000
_cell.length_c   1.000
_cell.angle_alpha   90.00
_cell.angle_beta   90.00
_cell.angle_gamma   90.00
#
_symmetry.space_group_name_H-M   'P 1'
#
loop_
_entity.id
_entity.type
_entity.pdbx_description
1 polymer ?
#
loop_
_entity_poly.entity_id
_entity_poly.type
_entity_poly.pdbx_seq_one_letter_code
_entity_poly.pdbx_strand_id
1 'polypeptide(L)'
;MRAYIGISFETLIYTFFLVGIILIYGEEFELVIQEIKMRKRLVARTRKMDELGKLRKHLNYISAVSFDMKNDRLLFVMIVIWIASFIVGKISFDFSEALIFSLLLASTPYTVVRINFENLRKKTSFEGETLIVNFLNAYRISNFNVYEGLEGIIADGAKELKSKNLIVKMILSLRQSGSPQKIREIISEFGRAVGTNWSRMFAYNIQLAAEKGIDVSIAVEDILVQLRDARKLYEERRRLNSEAMRIVVYLIPLLYLFTILASVLFIGIEPDKLFRNQFLTKQGFSLFNISALMFVFNLLIMECVSKQKFDY
;
A
#
# COMPACT_ATOMS: atom_id res chain seq x y z
N MET A 1 26.93 -61.57 4.86
CA MET A 1 26.68 -61.94 3.45
C MET A 1 25.31 -62.58 3.22
N ARG A 2 24.81 -63.50 4.08
CA ARG A 2 23.45 -64.08 3.95
C ARG A 2 22.28 -63.08 4.05
N ALA A 3 22.40 -62.01 4.86
CA ALA A 3 21.35 -60.99 5.01
C ALA A 3 21.12 -60.15 3.74
N TYR A 4 22.19 -59.83 2.99
CA TYR A 4 22.08 -59.06 1.75
C TYR A 4 21.45 -59.86 0.61
N ILE A 5 21.65 -61.17 0.58
CA ILE A 5 21.05 -62.07 -0.42
C ILE A 5 19.53 -62.17 -0.20
N GLY A 6 19.07 -62.21 1.05
CA GLY A 6 17.63 -62.24 1.38
C GLY A 6 16.90 -60.97 0.95
N ILE A 7 17.48 -59.79 1.26
CA ILE A 7 16.92 -58.49 0.85
C ILE A 7 16.89 -58.34 -0.68
N SER A 8 17.91 -58.87 -1.36
CA SER A 8 17.98 -58.84 -2.84
C SER A 8 16.90 -59.72 -3.47
N PHE A 9 16.53 -60.83 -2.83
CA PHE A 9 15.51 -61.75 -3.35
C PHE A 9 14.08 -61.22 -3.10
N GLU A 10 13.83 -60.67 -1.91
CA GLU A 10 12.55 -60.02 -1.60
C GLU A 10 12.29 -58.83 -2.53
N THR A 11 13.29 -57.98 -2.75
CA THR A 11 13.17 -56.85 -3.69
C THR A 11 12.87 -57.33 -5.11
N LEU A 12 13.47 -58.43 -5.56
CA LEU A 12 13.21 -59.02 -6.89
C LEU A 12 11.76 -59.51 -7.02
N ILE A 13 11.21 -60.17 -5.99
CA ILE A 13 9.81 -60.62 -5.96
C ILE A 13 8.85 -59.43 -5.97
N TYR A 14 9.09 -58.42 -5.13
CA TYR A 14 8.26 -57.21 -5.12
C TYR A 14 8.29 -56.47 -6.45
N THR A 15 9.44 -56.44 -7.13
CA THR A 15 9.58 -55.80 -8.44
C THR A 15 8.81 -56.57 -9.51
N PHE A 16 8.88 -57.91 -9.52
CA PHE A 16 8.10 -58.73 -10.45
C PHE A 16 6.59 -58.60 -10.23
N PHE A 17 6.16 -58.53 -8.96
CA PHE A 17 4.76 -58.33 -8.61
C PHE A 17 4.24 -56.95 -9.04
N LEU A 18 5.04 -55.90 -8.86
CA LEU A 18 4.74 -54.53 -9.30
C LEU A 18 4.61 -54.44 -10.83
N VAL A 19 5.53 -55.10 -11.56
CA VAL A 19 5.48 -55.17 -13.03
C VAL A 19 4.24 -55.92 -13.50
N GLY A 20 3.85 -57.00 -12.81
CA GLY A 20 2.63 -57.75 -13.10
C GLY A 20 1.35 -56.91 -12.92
N ILE A 21 1.27 -56.13 -11.85
CA ILE A 21 0.12 -55.22 -11.61
C ILE A 21 0.04 -54.12 -12.68
N ILE A 22 1.18 -53.55 -13.07
CA ILE A 22 1.23 -52.50 -14.10
C ILE A 22 0.82 -53.03 -15.47
N LEU A 23 1.18 -54.28 -15.81
CA LEU A 23 0.81 -54.90 -17.08
C LEU A 23 -0.69 -55.25 -17.15
N ILE A 24 -1.29 -55.71 -16.05
CA ILE A 24 -2.70 -56.13 -16.02
C ILE A 24 -3.65 -54.92 -15.96
N TYR A 25 -3.30 -53.88 -15.20
CA TYR A 25 -4.18 -52.74 -14.93
C TYR A 25 -3.74 -51.44 -15.65
N GLY A 26 -2.78 -51.53 -16.58
CA GLY A 26 -2.17 -50.37 -17.24
C GLY A 26 -3.17 -49.44 -17.91
N GLU A 27 -4.18 -49.99 -18.60
CA GLU A 27 -5.21 -49.20 -19.29
C GLU A 27 -6.16 -48.48 -18.31
N GLU A 28 -6.48 -49.11 -17.17
CA GLU A 28 -7.31 -48.50 -16.12
C GLU A 28 -6.56 -47.36 -15.41
N PHE A 29 -5.25 -47.52 -15.18
CA PHE A 29 -4.39 -46.45 -14.67
C PHE A 29 -4.28 -45.29 -15.66
N GLU A 30 -4.20 -45.54 -16.97
CA GLU A 30 -4.19 -44.46 -17.96
C GLU A 30 -5.49 -43.65 -17.96
N LEU A 31 -6.65 -44.31 -17.86
CA LEU A 31 -7.94 -43.63 -17.77
C LEU A 31 -8.06 -42.76 -16.51
N VAL A 32 -7.63 -43.26 -15.35
CA VAL A 32 -7.60 -42.49 -14.10
C VAL A 32 -6.61 -41.34 -14.17
N ILE A 33 -5.43 -41.53 -14.78
CA ILE A 33 -4.44 -40.47 -15.00
C ILE A 33 -4.99 -39.40 -15.95
N GLN A 34 -5.72 -39.79 -17.00
CA GLN A 34 -6.36 -38.85 -17.93
C GLN A 34 -7.49 -38.08 -17.27
N GLU A 35 -8.33 -38.72 -16.45
CA GLU A 35 -9.39 -38.05 -15.69
C GLU A 35 -8.82 -37.07 -14.65
N ILE A 36 -7.75 -37.46 -13.95
CA ILE A 36 -7.02 -36.57 -13.03
C ILE A 36 -6.37 -35.41 -13.79
N LYS A 37 -5.75 -35.65 -14.97
CA LYS A 37 -5.19 -34.58 -15.80
C LYS A 37 -6.27 -33.64 -16.32
N MET A 38 -7.43 -34.16 -16.72
CA MET A 38 -8.54 -33.37 -17.24
C MET A 38 -9.23 -32.54 -16.14
N ARG A 39 -9.46 -33.12 -14.96
CA ARG A 39 -9.93 -32.40 -13.77
C ARG A 39 -8.91 -31.37 -13.31
N LYS A 40 -7.60 -31.68 -13.29
CA LYS A 40 -6.53 -30.72 -13.03
C LYS A 40 -6.48 -29.61 -14.08
N ARG A 41 -6.78 -29.87 -15.35
CA ARG A 41 -6.78 -28.88 -16.44
C ARG A 41 -7.99 -27.95 -16.38
N LEU A 42 -9.15 -28.46 -16.00
CA LEU A 42 -10.37 -27.66 -15.74
C LEU A 42 -10.21 -26.82 -14.47
N VAL A 43 -9.73 -27.43 -13.38
CA VAL A 43 -9.41 -26.74 -12.13
C VAL A 43 -8.29 -25.70 -12.32
N ALA A 44 -7.28 -25.96 -13.17
CA ALA A 44 -6.23 -24.99 -13.50
C ALA A 44 -6.69 -23.83 -14.40
N ARG A 45 -7.73 -24.00 -15.22
CA ARG A 45 -8.35 -22.91 -15.99
C ARG A 45 -9.20 -22.00 -15.10
N THR A 46 -10.01 -22.58 -14.22
CA THR A 46 -10.82 -21.81 -13.26
C THR A 46 -9.96 -21.17 -12.17
N ARG A 47 -8.88 -21.84 -11.72
CA ARG A 47 -7.88 -21.29 -10.79
C ARG A 47 -6.94 -20.26 -11.41
N LYS A 48 -6.64 -20.27 -12.72
CA LYS A 48 -5.81 -19.21 -13.33
C LYS A 48 -6.45 -17.82 -13.27
N MET A 49 -7.78 -17.73 -13.17
CA MET A 49 -8.47 -16.45 -12.96
C MET A 49 -8.52 -16.05 -11.48
N ASP A 50 -8.36 -16.99 -10.53
CA ASP A 50 -8.56 -16.73 -9.10
C ASP A 50 -7.28 -16.85 -8.22
N GLU A 51 -6.25 -17.59 -8.64
CA GLU A 51 -5.05 -17.97 -7.87
C GLU A 51 -3.79 -17.13 -8.19
N LEU A 52 -3.88 -15.81 -8.05
CA LEU A 52 -2.72 -15.12 -7.47
C LEU A 52 -3.02 -15.04 -5.97
N GLY A 53 -2.18 -15.64 -5.12
CA GLY A 53 -2.39 -15.57 -3.67
C GLY A 53 -2.61 -14.12 -3.22
N LYS A 54 -3.47 -13.88 -2.21
CA LYS A 54 -3.84 -12.51 -1.77
C LYS A 54 -2.61 -11.60 -1.60
N LEU A 55 -1.53 -12.15 -1.05
CA LEU A 55 -0.25 -11.48 -0.87
C LEU A 55 0.45 -11.15 -2.21
N ARG A 56 0.50 -12.09 -3.16
CA ARG A 56 1.06 -11.86 -4.50
C ARG A 56 0.26 -10.82 -5.30
N LYS A 57 -1.08 -10.90 -5.25
CA LYS A 57 -1.97 -9.86 -5.84
C LYS A 57 -1.66 -8.49 -5.23
N HIS A 58 -1.54 -8.43 -3.90
CA HIS A 58 -1.24 -7.20 -3.18
C HIS A 58 0.13 -6.62 -3.55
N LEU A 59 1.20 -7.43 -3.53
CA LEU A 59 2.55 -7.00 -3.85
C LEU A 59 2.65 -6.49 -5.29
N ASN A 60 2.11 -7.26 -6.25
CA ASN A 60 2.11 -6.86 -7.66
C ASN A 60 1.30 -5.59 -7.89
N TYR A 61 0.21 -5.42 -7.16
CA TYR A 61 -0.60 -4.22 -7.25
C TYR A 61 0.14 -2.97 -6.76
N ILE A 62 0.74 -3.02 -5.56
CA ILE A 62 1.47 -1.86 -5.03
C ILE A 62 2.70 -1.55 -5.89
N SER A 63 3.43 -2.58 -6.36
CA SER A 63 4.60 -2.38 -7.22
C SER A 63 4.23 -1.81 -8.59
N ALA A 64 3.13 -2.28 -9.20
CA ALA A 64 2.66 -1.79 -10.48
C ALA A 64 2.17 -0.34 -10.40
N VAL A 65 1.51 0.05 -9.31
CA VAL A 65 1.05 1.44 -9.14
C VAL A 65 2.20 2.39 -8.80
N SER A 66 3.19 1.95 -8.02
CA SER A 66 4.26 2.84 -7.53
C SER A 66 5.45 2.98 -8.48
N PHE A 67 5.82 1.90 -9.17
CA PHE A 67 7.04 1.83 -10.00
C PHE A 67 6.79 1.27 -11.41
N ASP A 68 5.53 1.04 -11.80
CA ASP A 68 5.15 0.31 -13.03
C ASP A 68 5.84 -1.07 -13.18
N MET A 69 6.25 -1.63 -12.05
CA MET A 69 6.85 -2.96 -11.99
C MET A 69 5.74 -4.00 -12.03
N LYS A 70 5.47 -4.49 -13.25
CA LYS A 70 4.64 -5.67 -13.48
C LYS A 70 5.48 -6.94 -13.27
N ASN A 71 4.80 -8.05 -13.03
CA ASN A 71 5.38 -9.36 -12.70
C ASN A 71 5.99 -9.40 -11.28
N ASP A 72 6.17 -10.60 -10.72
CA ASP A 72 6.56 -10.84 -9.31
C ASP A 72 7.99 -10.40 -8.94
N ARG A 73 8.50 -9.35 -9.59
CA ARG A 73 9.82 -8.75 -9.38
C ARG A 73 10.02 -8.32 -7.94
N LEU A 74 9.01 -7.74 -7.29
CA LEU A 74 9.12 -7.35 -5.87
C LEU A 74 9.30 -8.58 -4.98
N LEU A 75 8.49 -9.62 -5.19
CA LEU A 75 8.60 -10.89 -4.47
C LEU A 75 9.98 -11.53 -4.71
N PHE A 76 10.44 -11.54 -5.96
CA PHE A 76 11.75 -12.06 -6.35
C PHE A 76 12.89 -11.32 -5.63
N VAL A 77 12.87 -9.99 -5.62
CA VAL A 77 13.88 -9.17 -4.92
C VAL A 77 13.87 -9.45 -3.42
N MET A 78 12.70 -9.58 -2.79
CA MET A 78 12.59 -9.92 -1.38
C MET A 78 13.20 -11.31 -1.07
N ILE A 79 12.93 -12.31 -1.92
CA ILE A 79 13.49 -13.66 -1.76
C ILE A 79 15.01 -13.65 -1.94
N VAL A 80 15.53 -12.95 -2.95
CA VAL A 80 16.98 -12.85 -3.19
C VAL A 80 17.69 -12.19 -2.01
N ILE A 81 17.14 -11.08 -1.49
CA ILE A 81 17.67 -10.39 -0.32
C ILE A 81 17.60 -11.30 0.92
N TRP A 82 16.50 -12.03 1.09
CA TRP A 82 16.35 -12.99 2.19
C TRP A 82 17.42 -14.07 2.14
N ILE A 83 17.61 -14.74 1.00
CA ILE A 83 18.60 -15.81 0.83
C ILE A 83 20.02 -15.25 1.07
N ALA A 84 20.36 -14.12 0.43
CA ALA A 84 21.69 -13.52 0.57
C ALA A 84 21.98 -13.11 2.02
N SER A 85 21.03 -12.44 2.68
CA SER A 85 21.18 -12.01 4.07
C SER A 85 21.19 -13.18 5.06
N PHE A 86 20.46 -14.27 4.77
CA PHE A 86 20.49 -15.47 5.60
C PHE A 86 21.83 -16.20 5.50
N ILE A 87 22.40 -16.35 4.30
CA ILE A 87 23.71 -16.98 4.10
C ILE A 87 24.80 -16.20 4.85
N VAL A 88 24.82 -14.87 4.68
CA VAL A 88 25.77 -14.00 5.40
C VAL A 88 25.52 -14.03 6.90
N GLY A 89 24.26 -13.95 7.33
CA GLY A 89 23.87 -14.00 8.73
C GLY A 89 24.28 -15.30 9.42
N LYS A 90 24.20 -16.44 8.72
CA LYS A 90 24.62 -17.75 9.25
C LYS A 90 26.14 -17.86 9.47
N ILE A 91 26.95 -17.02 8.83
CA ILE A 91 28.40 -16.97 9.08
C ILE A 91 28.69 -16.27 10.41
N SER A 92 27.84 -15.32 10.82
CA SER A 92 28.11 -14.44 11.97
C SER A 92 27.22 -14.70 13.20
N PHE A 93 26.07 -15.36 13.04
CA PHE A 93 25.05 -15.52 14.08
C PHE A 93 24.47 -16.95 14.14
N ASP A 94 23.82 -17.26 15.25
CA ASP A 94 23.05 -18.49 15.41
C ASP A 94 21.86 -18.56 14.44
N PHE A 95 21.36 -19.78 14.20
CA PHE A 95 20.31 -20.03 13.20
C PHE A 95 19.06 -19.14 13.42
N SER A 96 18.60 -19.03 14.67
CA SER A 96 17.41 -18.24 15.02
C SER A 96 17.62 -16.74 14.78
N GLU A 97 18.79 -16.22 15.14
CA GLU A 97 19.13 -14.80 14.97
C GLU A 97 19.31 -14.45 13.49
N ALA A 98 20.04 -15.28 12.75
CA ALA A 98 20.21 -15.14 11.30
C ALA A 98 18.87 -15.17 10.55
N LEU A 99 17.92 -16.01 11.00
CA LEU A 99 16.57 -16.07 10.44
C LEU A 99 15.79 -14.77 10.68
N ILE A 100 15.84 -14.23 11.91
CA ILE A 100 15.14 -12.97 12.25
C ILE A 100 15.74 -11.80 11.45
N PHE A 101 17.06 -11.64 11.42
CA PHE A 101 17.71 -10.55 10.70
C PHE A 101 17.47 -10.59 9.19
N SER A 102 17.54 -11.79 8.59
CA SER A 102 17.27 -11.95 7.17
C SER A 102 15.82 -11.63 6.79
N LEU A 103 14.84 -12.00 7.64
CA LEU A 103 13.43 -11.65 7.44
C LEU A 103 13.21 -10.13 7.56
N LEU A 104 13.83 -9.48 8.55
CA LEU A 104 13.78 -8.03 8.70
C LEU A 104 14.36 -7.32 7.46
N LEU A 105 15.53 -7.73 6.99
CA LEU A 105 16.15 -7.15 5.79
C LEU A 105 15.30 -7.39 4.54
N ALA A 106 14.75 -8.59 4.37
CA ALA A 106 13.86 -8.93 3.25
C ALA A 106 12.55 -8.14 3.24
N SER A 107 12.13 -7.56 4.37
CA SER A 107 10.96 -6.68 4.45
C SER A 107 11.21 -5.27 3.91
N THR A 108 12.48 -4.85 3.81
CA THR A 108 12.87 -3.48 3.41
C THR A 108 12.31 -3.06 2.04
N PRO A 109 12.43 -3.87 0.95
CA PRO A 109 11.87 -3.49 -0.35
C PRO A 109 10.36 -3.27 -0.32
N TYR A 110 9.62 -4.07 0.46
CA TYR A 110 8.19 -3.89 0.65
C TYR A 110 7.89 -2.55 1.34
N THR A 111 8.61 -2.22 2.41
CA THR A 111 8.43 -0.96 3.13
C THR A 111 8.69 0.26 2.24
N VAL A 112 9.75 0.23 1.42
CA VAL A 112 10.06 1.31 0.46
C VAL A 112 8.92 1.48 -0.56
N VAL A 113 8.48 0.37 -1.17
CA VAL A 113 7.37 0.38 -2.13
C VAL A 113 6.08 0.87 -1.46
N ARG A 114 5.82 0.48 -0.21
CA ARG A 114 4.64 0.90 0.55
C ARG A 114 4.65 2.39 0.87
N ILE A 115 5.80 2.95 1.27
CA ILE A 115 5.94 4.39 1.54
C ILE A 115 5.68 5.18 0.25
N ASN A 116 6.25 4.76 -0.88
CA ASN A 116 6.01 5.42 -2.16
C ASN A 116 4.55 5.35 -2.59
N PHE A 117 3.89 4.22 -2.39
CA PHE A 117 2.47 4.06 -2.67
C PHE A 117 1.58 4.98 -1.82
N GLU A 118 1.84 5.06 -0.51
CA GLU A 118 1.08 5.97 0.36
C GLU A 118 1.36 7.44 0.03
N ASN A 119 2.60 7.78 -0.35
CA ASN A 119 2.96 9.11 -0.82
C ASN A 119 2.24 9.47 -2.12
N LEU A 120 2.13 8.54 -3.06
CA LEU A 120 1.35 8.74 -4.29
C LEU A 120 -0.11 9.02 -3.95
N ARG A 121 -0.75 8.15 -3.15
CA ARG A 121 -2.15 8.31 -2.72
C ARG A 121 -2.39 9.65 -2.04
N LYS A 122 -1.50 10.04 -1.12
CA LYS A 122 -1.59 11.32 -0.43
C LYS A 122 -1.45 12.49 -1.40
N LYS A 123 -0.54 12.42 -2.37
CA LYS A 123 -0.38 13.50 -3.35
C LYS A 123 -1.59 13.60 -4.28
N THR A 124 -2.09 12.47 -4.78
CA THR A 124 -3.27 12.41 -5.64
C THR A 124 -4.55 12.80 -4.92
N SER A 125 -4.65 12.58 -3.60
CA SER A 125 -5.85 12.97 -2.85
C SER A 125 -6.15 14.47 -2.96
N PHE A 126 -5.11 15.31 -3.04
CA PHE A 126 -5.25 16.76 -3.20
C PHE A 126 -5.54 17.22 -4.64
N GLU A 127 -5.44 16.32 -5.63
CA GLU A 127 -5.65 16.65 -7.05
C GLU A 127 -7.08 16.40 -7.53
N GLY A 128 -7.95 15.90 -6.64
CA GLY A 128 -9.32 15.53 -6.97
C GLY A 128 -10.11 16.68 -7.59
N GLU A 129 -10.04 17.88 -7.00
CA GLU A 129 -10.78 19.05 -7.52
C GLU A 129 -10.37 19.37 -8.96
N THR A 130 -9.06 19.50 -9.23
CA THR A 130 -8.52 19.78 -10.56
C THR A 130 -8.89 18.70 -11.57
N LEU A 131 -8.78 17.42 -11.19
CA LEU A 131 -9.12 16.30 -12.07
C LEU A 131 -10.61 16.32 -12.45
N ILE A 132 -11.49 16.47 -11.47
CA ILE A 132 -12.94 16.45 -11.67
C ILE A 132 -13.40 17.64 -12.52
N VAL A 133 -12.86 18.83 -12.28
CA VAL A 133 -13.13 20.04 -13.11
C VAL A 133 -12.70 19.81 -14.56
N ASN A 134 -11.48 19.32 -14.77
CA ASN A 134 -10.96 19.09 -16.11
C ASN A 134 -11.78 18.04 -16.86
N PHE A 135 -12.18 16.96 -16.17
CA PHE A 135 -13.08 15.98 -16.74
C PHE A 135 -14.44 16.57 -17.09
N LEU A 136 -15.11 17.29 -16.17
CA LEU A 136 -16.44 17.87 -16.42
C LEU A 136 -16.44 18.80 -17.63
N ASN A 137 -15.42 19.64 -17.76
CA ASN A 137 -15.28 20.55 -18.89
C ASN A 137 -15.13 19.79 -20.20
N ALA A 138 -14.19 18.83 -20.25
CA ALA A 138 -13.97 18.00 -21.43
C ALA A 138 -15.21 17.17 -21.79
N TYR A 139 -15.87 16.58 -20.79
CA TYR A 139 -17.07 15.77 -20.96
C TYR A 139 -18.24 16.57 -21.55
N ARG A 140 -18.45 17.82 -21.10
CA ARG A 140 -19.47 18.72 -21.65
C ARG A 140 -19.15 19.16 -23.09
N ILE A 141 -17.88 19.46 -23.39
CA ILE A 141 -17.44 19.83 -24.75
C ILE A 141 -17.62 18.66 -25.73
N SER A 142 -17.35 17.44 -25.27
CA SER A 142 -17.49 16.20 -26.04
C SER A 142 -18.93 15.65 -26.08
N ASN A 143 -19.95 16.49 -25.91
CA ASN A 143 -21.37 16.08 -25.93
C ASN A 143 -21.68 14.87 -25.03
N PHE A 144 -21.08 14.84 -23.83
CA PHE A 144 -21.27 13.78 -22.83
C PHE A 144 -20.73 12.40 -23.27
N ASN A 145 -19.77 12.36 -24.21
CA ASN A 145 -19.00 11.16 -24.50
C ASN A 145 -17.90 10.96 -23.44
N VAL A 146 -18.02 9.87 -22.68
CA VAL A 146 -17.10 9.58 -21.56
C VAL A 146 -15.67 9.30 -22.02
N TYR A 147 -15.49 8.67 -23.19
CA TYR A 147 -14.16 8.32 -23.70
C TYR A 147 -13.42 9.58 -24.15
N GLU A 148 -14.09 10.44 -24.91
CA GLU A 148 -13.54 11.73 -25.34
C GLU A 148 -13.32 12.67 -24.13
N GLY A 149 -14.25 12.69 -23.17
CA GLY A 149 -14.10 13.48 -21.94
C GLY A 149 -12.87 13.06 -21.12
N LEU A 150 -12.61 11.75 -21.01
CA LEU A 150 -11.39 11.25 -20.36
C LEU A 150 -10.11 11.62 -21.14
N GLU A 151 -10.15 11.58 -22.47
CA GLU A 151 -9.03 11.98 -23.32
C GLU A 151 -8.74 13.49 -23.24
N GLY A 152 -9.78 14.31 -23.11
CA GLY A 152 -9.65 15.75 -22.92
C GLY A 152 -8.90 16.13 -21.64
N ILE A 153 -8.96 15.31 -20.58
CA ILE A 153 -8.13 15.51 -19.37
C ILE A 153 -6.64 15.51 -19.74
N ILE A 154 -6.23 14.64 -20.66
CA ILE A 154 -4.83 14.52 -21.10
C ILE A 154 -4.40 15.72 -21.94
N ALA A 155 -5.29 16.20 -22.81
CA ALA A 155 -5.02 17.28 -23.75
C ALA A 155 -4.80 18.63 -23.05
N ASP A 156 -5.71 19.01 -22.14
CA ASP A 156 -5.74 20.37 -21.58
C ASP A 156 -5.14 20.52 -20.17
N GLY A 157 -5.10 19.45 -19.36
CA GLY A 157 -4.82 19.58 -17.92
C GLY A 157 -3.80 18.62 -17.32
N ALA A 158 -3.35 17.59 -18.06
CA ALA A 158 -2.61 16.50 -17.43
C ALA A 158 -1.15 16.80 -17.09
N LYS A 159 -0.53 17.88 -17.59
CA LYS A 159 0.89 18.17 -17.26
C LYS A 159 1.12 18.35 -15.75
N GLU A 160 0.12 18.81 -15.02
CA GLU A 160 0.23 19.09 -13.57
C GLU A 160 -0.31 17.95 -12.69
N LEU A 161 -1.05 17.00 -13.25
CA LEU A 161 -1.66 15.88 -12.51
C LEU A 161 -0.62 14.78 -12.25
N LYS A 162 -0.36 14.47 -10.99
CA LYS A 162 0.48 13.31 -10.61
C LYS A 162 -0.24 11.98 -10.88
N SER A 163 -1.57 12.01 -10.95
CA SER A 163 -2.39 10.88 -11.39
C SER A 163 -2.38 10.63 -12.90
N LYS A 164 -1.70 11.47 -13.71
CA LYS A 164 -1.67 11.34 -15.18
C LYS A 164 -1.39 9.92 -15.66
N ASN A 165 -0.38 9.26 -15.11
CA ASN A 165 -0.01 7.91 -15.54
C ASN A 165 -1.13 6.89 -15.27
N LEU A 166 -1.88 7.06 -14.18
CA LEU A 166 -3.04 6.22 -13.87
C LEU A 166 -4.18 6.46 -14.86
N ILE A 167 -4.45 7.72 -15.21
CA ILE A 167 -5.48 8.11 -16.18
C ILE A 167 -5.13 7.59 -17.58
N VAL A 168 -3.89 7.79 -18.03
CA VAL A 168 -3.40 7.29 -19.33
C VAL A 168 -3.51 5.77 -19.40
N LYS A 169 -3.07 5.06 -18.35
CA LYS A 169 -3.19 3.60 -18.28
C LYS A 169 -4.65 3.15 -18.34
N MET A 170 -5.55 3.85 -17.65
CA MET A 170 -6.99 3.58 -17.67
C MET A 170 -7.56 3.74 -19.08
N ILE A 171 -7.32 4.87 -19.75
CA ILE A 171 -7.81 5.17 -21.10
C ILE A 171 -7.31 4.15 -22.12
N LEU A 172 -6.02 3.84 -22.10
CA LEU A 172 -5.44 2.83 -23.00
C LEU A 172 -6.06 1.44 -22.78
N SER A 173 -6.29 1.08 -21.51
CA SER A 173 -6.91 -0.21 -21.18
C SER A 173 -8.39 -0.26 -21.58
N LEU A 174 -9.11 0.85 -21.44
CA LEU A 174 -10.51 0.98 -21.84
C LEU A 174 -10.69 0.80 -23.35
N ARG A 175 -9.83 1.43 -24.16
CA ARG A 175 -9.85 1.26 -25.63
C ARG A 175 -9.65 -0.19 -26.10
N GLN A 176 -8.92 -0.98 -25.31
CA GLN A 176 -8.63 -2.39 -25.60
C GLN A 176 -9.67 -3.34 -25.00
N SER A 177 -10.70 -2.81 -24.33
CA SER A 177 -11.71 -3.61 -23.65
C SER A 177 -13.03 -3.62 -24.43
N GLY A 178 -13.51 -4.83 -24.76
CA GLY A 178 -14.79 -5.05 -25.44
C GLY A 178 -15.87 -5.67 -24.54
N SER A 179 -15.57 -5.98 -23.28
CA SER A 179 -16.52 -6.56 -22.33
C SER A 179 -16.83 -5.62 -21.16
N PRO A 180 -18.11 -5.48 -20.75
CA PRO A 180 -18.51 -4.65 -19.61
C PRO A 180 -17.77 -5.00 -18.31
N GLN A 181 -17.53 -6.29 -18.07
CA GLN A 181 -16.79 -6.75 -16.88
C GLN A 181 -15.37 -6.19 -16.85
N LYS A 182 -14.69 -6.15 -17.99
CA LYS A 182 -13.31 -5.66 -18.08
C LYS A 182 -13.25 -4.13 -17.92
N ILE A 183 -14.24 -3.42 -18.46
CA ILE A 183 -14.41 -1.97 -18.25
C ILE A 183 -14.53 -1.67 -16.75
N ARG A 184 -15.39 -2.40 -16.02
CA ARG A 184 -15.55 -2.28 -14.57
C ARG A 184 -14.26 -2.57 -13.80
N GLU A 185 -13.52 -3.61 -14.18
CA GLU A 185 -12.24 -3.93 -13.56
C GLU A 185 -11.21 -2.81 -13.73
N ILE A 186 -11.07 -2.28 -14.95
CA ILE A 186 -10.13 -1.20 -15.28
C ILE A 186 -10.47 0.08 -14.50
N ILE A 187 -11.74 0.48 -14.50
CA ILE A 187 -12.17 1.72 -13.85
C ILE A 187 -12.08 1.59 -12.32
N SER A 188 -12.44 0.43 -11.77
CA SER A 188 -12.27 0.17 -10.33
C SER A 188 -10.80 0.05 -9.90
N GLU A 189 -9.87 -0.29 -10.80
CA GLU A 189 -8.43 -0.23 -10.53
C GLU A 189 -7.97 1.21 -10.29
N PHE A 190 -8.47 2.17 -11.07
CA PHE A 190 -8.20 3.60 -10.87
C PHE A 190 -8.64 4.07 -9.48
N GLY A 191 -9.92 3.84 -9.13
CA GLY A 191 -10.45 4.23 -7.81
C GLY A 191 -9.71 3.56 -6.65
N ARG A 192 -9.28 2.30 -6.82
CA ARG A 192 -8.43 1.62 -5.84
C ARG A 192 -7.03 2.23 -5.77
N ALA A 193 -6.42 2.61 -6.89
CA ALA A 193 -5.06 3.15 -6.95
C ALA A 193 -4.96 4.48 -6.22
N VAL A 194 -5.90 5.38 -6.51
CA VAL A 194 -6.02 6.67 -5.81
C VAL A 194 -6.39 6.46 -4.34
N GLY A 195 -7.35 5.57 -4.07
CA GLY A 195 -7.65 5.11 -2.71
C GLY A 195 -8.39 6.13 -1.85
N THR A 196 -9.14 7.04 -2.48
CA THR A 196 -10.03 8.04 -1.83
C THR A 196 -11.49 7.76 -2.16
N ASN A 197 -12.44 8.25 -1.35
CA ASN A 197 -13.87 8.10 -1.59
C ASN A 197 -14.30 8.79 -2.89
N TRP A 198 -13.84 10.02 -3.13
CA TRP A 198 -14.15 10.75 -4.37
C TRP A 198 -13.70 9.97 -5.62
N SER A 199 -12.53 9.32 -5.57
CA SER A 199 -12.01 8.56 -6.72
C SER A 199 -12.83 7.32 -7.01
N ARG A 200 -13.43 6.70 -5.98
CA ARG A 200 -14.33 5.56 -6.13
C ARG A 200 -15.69 5.99 -6.69
N MET A 201 -16.23 7.11 -6.23
CA MET A 201 -17.46 7.68 -6.79
C MET A 201 -17.27 8.10 -8.24
N PHE A 202 -16.15 8.75 -8.54
CA PHE A 202 -15.79 9.11 -9.91
C PHE A 202 -15.67 7.86 -10.79
N ALA A 203 -14.92 6.85 -10.36
CA ALA A 203 -14.82 5.57 -11.06
C ALA A 203 -16.21 4.95 -11.31
N TYR A 204 -17.08 4.93 -10.30
CA TYR A 204 -18.44 4.43 -10.46
C TYR A 204 -19.25 5.20 -11.51
N ASN A 205 -19.18 6.53 -11.51
CA ASN A 205 -19.87 7.37 -12.50
C ASN A 205 -19.31 7.14 -13.92
N ILE A 206 -17.99 7.10 -14.09
CA ILE A 206 -17.37 6.78 -15.38
C ILE A 206 -17.82 5.41 -15.89
N GLN A 207 -17.94 4.43 -14.99
CA GLN A 207 -18.44 3.11 -15.34
C GLN A 207 -19.91 3.15 -15.81
N LEU A 208 -20.79 3.89 -15.12
CA LEU A 208 -22.19 4.03 -15.54
C LEU A 208 -22.30 4.72 -16.92
N ALA A 209 -21.52 5.78 -17.15
CA ALA A 209 -21.48 6.45 -18.44
C ALA A 209 -20.96 5.52 -19.55
N ALA A 210 -19.91 4.74 -19.27
CA ALA A 210 -19.31 3.82 -20.24
C ALA A 210 -20.17 2.58 -20.55
N GLU A 211 -20.84 2.01 -19.55
CA GLU A 211 -21.67 0.79 -19.72
C GLU A 211 -23.08 1.11 -20.24
N LYS A 212 -23.67 2.23 -19.80
CA LYS A 212 -25.09 2.52 -20.00
C LYS A 212 -25.37 3.81 -20.79
N GLY A 213 -24.35 4.61 -21.10
CA GLY A 213 -24.52 5.89 -21.78
C GLY A 213 -25.30 6.93 -20.96
N ILE A 214 -25.34 6.76 -19.63
CA ILE A 214 -26.02 7.70 -18.73
C ILE A 214 -25.18 8.97 -18.62
N ASP A 215 -25.81 10.14 -18.75
CA ASP A 215 -25.18 11.41 -18.42
C ASP A 215 -24.89 11.48 -16.91
N VAL A 216 -23.60 11.55 -16.58
CA VAL A 216 -23.11 11.61 -15.20
C VAL A 216 -22.69 13.01 -14.77
N SER A 217 -22.96 14.04 -15.56
CA SER A 217 -22.55 15.42 -15.28
C SER A 217 -22.98 15.89 -13.90
N ILE A 218 -24.26 15.66 -13.54
CA ILE A 218 -24.81 16.05 -12.24
C ILE A 218 -24.11 15.29 -11.10
N ALA A 219 -23.93 13.98 -11.25
CA ALA A 219 -23.30 13.16 -10.22
C ALA A 219 -21.80 13.50 -10.03
N VAL A 220 -21.11 13.88 -11.10
CA VAL A 220 -19.71 14.30 -11.04
C VAL A 220 -19.58 15.74 -10.51
N GLU A 221 -20.55 16.61 -10.78
CA GLU A 221 -20.62 17.94 -10.17
C GLU A 221 -20.89 17.87 -8.66
N ASP A 222 -21.68 16.91 -8.20
CA ASP A 222 -21.86 16.65 -6.77
C ASP A 222 -20.54 16.22 -6.09
N ILE A 223 -19.73 15.37 -6.74
CA ILE A 223 -18.37 15.05 -6.25
C ILE A 223 -17.53 16.32 -6.11
N LEU A 224 -17.64 17.26 -7.06
CA LEU A 224 -16.90 18.52 -7.02
C LEU A 224 -17.33 19.40 -5.82
N VAL A 225 -18.63 19.46 -5.54
CA VAL A 225 -19.16 20.17 -4.36
C VAL A 225 -18.62 19.54 -3.08
N GLN A 226 -18.70 18.21 -2.95
CA GLN A 226 -18.17 17.48 -1.79
C GLN A 226 -16.66 17.70 -1.61
N LEU A 227 -15.87 17.74 -2.69
CA LEU A 227 -14.45 18.05 -2.64
C LEU A 227 -14.17 19.48 -2.16
N ARG A 228 -14.98 20.45 -2.57
CA ARG A 228 -14.85 21.86 -2.12
C ARG A 228 -15.19 22.00 -0.64
N ASP A 229 -16.19 21.29 -0.14
CA ASP A 229 -16.52 21.30 1.28
C ASP A 229 -15.46 20.57 2.11
N ALA A 230 -14.94 19.44 1.63
CA ALA A 230 -13.77 18.79 2.22
C ALA A 230 -12.55 19.73 2.28
N ARG A 231 -12.39 20.59 1.27
CA ARG A 231 -11.34 21.62 1.23
C ARG A 231 -11.48 22.65 2.33
N LYS A 232 -12.68 23.21 2.50
CA LYS A 232 -12.97 24.15 3.59
C LYS A 232 -12.68 23.53 4.95
N LEU A 233 -13.15 22.29 5.18
CA LEU A 233 -12.91 21.56 6.42
C LEU A 233 -11.42 21.29 6.65
N TYR A 234 -10.68 20.92 5.60
CA TYR A 234 -9.24 20.74 5.69
C TYR A 234 -8.50 22.05 6.01
N GLU A 235 -8.87 23.16 5.38
CA GLU A 235 -8.28 24.48 5.64
C GLU A 235 -8.60 24.97 7.06
N GLU A 236 -9.81 24.73 7.55
CA GLU A 236 -10.22 25.02 8.92
C GLU A 236 -9.43 24.17 9.94
N ARG A 237 -9.30 22.86 9.70
CA ARG A 237 -8.44 21.99 10.51
C ARG A 237 -6.99 22.43 10.48
N ARG A 238 -6.48 22.84 9.33
CA ARG A 238 -5.11 23.36 9.19
C ARG A 238 -4.92 24.63 10.01
N ARG A 239 -5.91 25.53 10.02
CA ARG A 239 -5.91 26.74 10.85
C ARG A 239 -5.89 26.38 12.34
N LEU A 240 -6.82 25.53 12.80
CA LEU A 240 -6.87 25.08 14.20
C LEU A 240 -5.57 24.36 14.62
N ASN A 241 -5.05 23.46 13.77
CA ASN A 241 -3.79 22.77 14.03
C ASN A 241 -2.58 23.69 14.01
N SER A 242 -2.60 24.80 13.26
CA SER A 242 -1.51 25.79 13.29
C SER A 242 -1.42 26.51 14.63
N GLU A 243 -2.54 26.68 15.34
CA GLU A 243 -2.56 27.21 16.70
C GLU A 243 -2.02 26.19 17.69
N ALA A 244 -2.51 24.94 17.64
CA ALA A 244 -1.99 23.85 18.47
C ALA A 244 -0.49 23.63 18.26
N MET A 245 -0.01 23.70 17.01
CA MET A 245 1.42 23.59 16.68
C MET A 245 2.22 24.73 17.30
N ARG A 246 1.71 25.97 17.23
CA ARG A 246 2.37 27.13 17.87
C ARG A 246 2.42 26.98 19.39
N ILE A 247 1.36 26.46 20.01
CA ILE A 247 1.33 26.17 21.45
C ILE A 247 2.42 25.15 21.79
N VAL A 248 2.46 24.01 21.09
CA VAL A 248 3.44 22.96 21.40
C VAL A 248 4.86 23.44 21.14
N VAL A 249 5.16 24.03 19.98
CA VAL A 249 6.52 24.38 19.58
C VAL A 249 7.07 25.62 20.30
N TYR A 250 6.24 26.63 20.57
CA TYR A 250 6.69 27.89 21.14
C TYR A 250 6.29 28.08 22.60
N LEU A 251 5.02 27.82 22.95
CA LEU A 251 4.52 28.09 24.29
C LEU A 251 5.09 27.13 25.34
N ILE A 252 5.17 25.82 25.05
CA ILE A 252 5.68 24.83 26.02
C ILE A 252 7.15 25.11 26.41
N PRO A 253 8.10 25.33 25.47
CA PRO A 253 9.47 25.69 25.82
C PRO A 253 9.55 27.03 26.56
N LEU A 254 8.74 28.02 26.17
CA LEU A 254 8.71 29.32 26.81
C LEU A 254 8.18 29.24 28.25
N LEU A 255 7.15 28.42 28.51
CA LEU A 255 6.65 28.15 29.86
C LEU A 255 7.70 27.46 30.72
N TYR A 256 8.46 26.51 30.15
CA TYR A 256 9.56 25.87 30.88
C TYR A 256 10.70 26.84 31.22
N LEU A 257 11.03 27.79 30.32
CA LEU A 257 11.97 28.86 30.63
C LEU A 257 11.41 29.82 31.69
N PHE A 258 10.11 30.12 31.61
CA PHE A 258 9.45 30.97 32.60
C PHE A 258 9.45 30.33 33.99
N THR A 259 9.25 29.01 34.12
CA THR A 259 9.34 28.35 35.43
C THR A 259 10.75 28.40 36.02
N ILE A 260 11.79 28.30 35.18
CA ILE A 260 13.19 28.52 35.60
C ILE A 260 13.38 29.96 36.09
N LEU A 261 12.95 30.95 35.31
CA LEU A 261 13.06 32.37 35.68
C LEU A 261 12.28 32.71 36.94
N ALA A 262 11.05 32.20 37.07
CA ALA A 262 10.20 32.43 38.23
C ALA A 262 10.79 31.83 39.50
N SER A 263 11.44 30.67 39.39
CA SER A 263 12.15 30.04 40.50
C SER A 263 13.33 30.89 41.00
N VAL A 264 14.01 31.60 40.10
CA VAL A 264 15.11 32.50 40.47
C VAL A 264 14.58 33.83 41.03
N LEU A 265 13.63 34.46 40.34
CA LEU A 265 13.17 35.82 40.65
C LEU A 265 12.15 35.90 41.79
N PHE A 266 11.22 34.95 41.88
CA PHE A 266 10.14 35.00 42.88
C PHE A 266 10.38 34.07 44.07
N ILE A 267 10.97 32.89 43.84
CA ILE A 267 11.28 31.93 44.92
C ILE A 267 12.65 32.21 45.54
N GLY A 268 13.52 32.96 44.85
CA GLY A 268 14.85 33.34 45.36
C GLY A 268 15.87 32.20 45.32
N ILE A 269 15.66 31.18 44.48
CA ILE A 269 16.61 30.08 44.32
C ILE A 269 17.81 30.57 43.51
N GLU A 270 19.02 30.40 44.04
CA GLU A 270 20.24 30.70 43.30
C GLU A 270 20.31 29.90 41.99
N PRO A 271 20.69 30.52 40.86
CA PRO A 271 20.76 29.84 39.56
C PRO A 271 21.62 28.57 39.59
N ASP A 272 22.78 28.58 40.25
CA ASP A 272 23.66 27.41 40.34
C ASP A 272 22.99 26.23 41.05
N LYS A 273 22.28 26.50 42.16
CA LYS A 273 21.51 25.49 42.89
C LYS A 273 20.36 24.94 42.05
N LEU A 274 19.71 25.78 41.26
CA LEU A 274 18.64 25.35 40.37
C LEU A 274 19.15 24.43 39.24
N PHE A 275 20.26 24.80 38.59
CA PHE A 275 20.89 23.94 37.58
C PHE A 275 21.36 22.61 38.15
N ARG A 276 21.98 22.63 39.35
CA ARG A 276 22.35 21.40 40.06
C ARG A 276 21.12 20.55 40.40
N ASN A 277 20.06 21.16 40.90
CA ASN A 277 18.84 20.42 41.22
C ASN A 277 18.19 19.83 39.96
N GLN A 278 18.12 20.56 38.86
CA GLN A 278 17.43 20.10 37.65
C GLN A 278 18.20 19.00 36.91
N PHE A 279 19.54 19.08 36.84
CA PHE A 279 20.33 18.18 36.00
C PHE A 279 21.24 17.21 36.76
N LEU A 280 21.64 17.53 38.00
CA LEU A 280 22.59 16.74 38.78
C LEU A 280 21.93 15.91 39.89
N THR A 281 20.67 16.19 40.24
CA THR A 281 19.92 15.32 41.16
C THR A 281 19.12 14.27 40.42
N LYS A 282 18.96 13.08 41.03
CA LYS A 282 18.21 11.96 40.45
C LYS A 282 16.75 12.33 40.17
N GLN A 283 16.12 13.07 41.07
CA GLN A 283 14.72 13.50 40.95
C GLN A 283 14.55 14.53 39.83
N GLY A 284 15.36 15.60 39.83
CA GLY A 284 15.27 16.65 38.80
C GLY A 284 15.58 16.11 37.41
N PHE A 285 16.61 15.30 37.27
CA PHE A 285 16.97 14.69 35.99
C PHE A 285 15.88 13.75 35.46
N SER A 286 15.23 12.97 36.34
CA SER A 286 14.09 12.13 35.95
C SER A 286 12.90 12.96 35.46
N LEU A 287 12.57 14.06 36.13
CA LEU A 287 11.47 14.95 35.74
C LEU A 287 11.76 15.66 34.42
N PHE A 288 13.00 16.10 34.20
CA PHE A 288 13.44 16.66 32.92
C PHE A 288 13.27 15.66 31.78
N ASN A 289 13.73 14.41 31.94
CA ASN A 289 13.62 13.39 30.91
C ASN A 289 12.16 13.03 30.59
N ILE A 290 11.29 12.92 31.61
CA ILE A 290 9.86 12.70 31.39
C ILE A 290 9.24 13.87 30.61
N SER A 291 9.59 15.10 30.97
CA SER A 291 9.11 16.31 30.29
C SER A 291 9.57 16.36 28.83
N ALA A 292 10.83 16.05 28.56
CA ALA A 292 11.40 15.98 27.22
C ALA A 292 10.75 14.86 26.37
N LEU A 293 10.54 13.69 26.96
CA LEU A 293 9.87 12.57 26.28
C LEU A 293 8.41 12.90 25.94
N MET A 294 7.68 13.50 26.89
CA MET A 294 6.32 14.00 26.64
C MET A 294 6.28 15.06 25.55
N PHE A 295 7.28 15.95 25.49
CA PHE A 295 7.39 16.96 24.43
C PHE A 295 7.59 16.30 23.05
N VAL A 296 8.53 15.36 22.93
CA VAL A 296 8.77 14.62 21.69
C VAL A 296 7.53 13.83 21.26
N PHE A 297 6.86 13.17 22.21
CA PHE A 297 5.65 12.41 21.92
C PHE A 297 4.51 13.31 21.42
N ASN A 298 4.33 14.51 22.02
CA ASN A 298 3.38 15.50 21.53
C ASN A 298 3.68 15.97 20.11
N LEU A 299 4.96 16.19 19.77
CA LEU A 299 5.36 16.52 18.40
C LEU A 299 5.01 15.40 17.41
N LEU A 300 5.22 14.13 17.78
CA LEU A 300 4.89 12.98 16.94
C LEU A 300 3.38 12.85 16.71
N ILE A 301 2.56 13.03 17.74
CA ILE A 301 1.10 13.03 17.63
C ILE A 301 0.65 14.14 16.68
N MET A 302 1.15 15.36 16.88
CA MET A 302 0.80 16.51 16.05
C MET A 302 1.14 16.27 14.57
N GLU A 303 2.30 15.70 14.29
CA GLU A 303 2.72 15.39 12.93
C GLU A 303 1.88 14.28 12.28
N CYS A 304 1.40 13.33 13.07
CA CYS A 304 0.50 12.28 12.59
C CYS A 304 -0.89 12.86 12.25
N VAL A 305 -1.43 13.73 13.12
CA VAL A 305 -2.73 14.38 12.94
C VAL A 305 -2.71 15.38 11.78
N SER A 306 -1.62 16.13 11.60
CA SER A 306 -1.49 17.12 10.52
C SER A 306 -1.44 16.49 9.12
N LYS A 307 -1.00 15.23 9.03
CA LYS A 307 -0.68 14.56 7.76
C LYS A 307 -1.78 13.65 7.21
N GLN A 308 -3.03 13.82 7.61
CA GLN A 308 -4.17 13.06 7.07
C GLN A 308 -4.37 13.27 5.56
N LYS A 309 -4.94 12.26 4.89
CA LYS A 309 -5.28 12.31 3.46
C LYS A 309 -6.45 13.24 3.23
N PHE A 310 -6.50 13.84 2.05
CA PHE A 310 -7.60 14.69 1.63
C PHE A 310 -8.75 13.83 1.10
N ASP A 311 -9.70 13.54 1.97
CA ASP A 311 -10.86 12.71 1.66
C ASP A 311 -12.05 13.17 2.52
N TYR A 312 -13.26 12.97 2.03
CA TYR A 312 -14.50 13.15 2.81
C TYR A 312 -15.09 11.80 3.19
#